data_AF-A0A815Z4K1-F1
#
_entry.id   AF-A0A815Z4K1-F1
#
_cell.length_a   1.000
_cell.length_b   1.000
_cell.length_c   1.000
_cell.angle_alpha   90.00
_cell.angle_beta   90.00
_cell.angle_gamma   90.00
#
_symmetry.space_group_name_H-M   'P 1'
#
loop_
_entity.id
_entity.type
_entity.pdbx_description
1 polymer ?
#
loop_
_entity_poly.entity_id
_entity_poly.type
_entity_poly.pdbx_seq_one_letter_code
_entity_poly.pdbx_strand_id
1 'polypeptide(L)'
;MASAAVPAAVSKKIVWSWQSNSDPWNEDVKEEWQRYPDLTNEFIEKTYQNQENEVNLRDYVIDFRSMVQISRTDSYKQRPIQREEVDISRHLREERFSFAEYPRPAAKYFGQGRGNNKFINTWLSKYPGVKDDERLVVKQAAKGIEVEGESCGEGFEAKIMSDQLMEVQNNFDDKIKAADNDKDRTSIKHRFIEEISKCCLQFYTAESFLYKLMNKTLRNEDMSKIDTLG
;
A
#
# COMPACT_ATOMS: atom_id res chain seq x y z
N MET A 1 9.08 -41.65 20.21
CA MET A 1 7.99 -41.35 19.25
C MET A 1 8.36 -40.08 18.52
N ALA A 2 8.71 -40.17 17.24
CA ALA A 2 9.03 -38.98 16.43
C ALA A 2 7.71 -38.30 16.04
N SER A 3 7.53 -37.05 16.45
CA SER A 3 6.43 -36.21 15.98
C SER A 3 6.71 -35.82 14.53
N ALA A 4 5.90 -36.34 13.61
CA ALA A 4 5.95 -35.92 12.21
C ALA A 4 5.38 -34.49 12.13
N ALA A 5 6.23 -33.52 11.82
CA ALA A 5 5.80 -32.16 11.59
C ALA A 5 4.88 -32.11 10.36
N VAL A 6 3.68 -31.58 10.54
CA VAL A 6 2.76 -31.29 9.44
C VAL A 6 3.40 -30.22 8.56
N PRO A 7 3.60 -30.44 7.25
CA PRO A 7 4.13 -29.41 6.37
C PRO A 7 3.17 -28.22 6.37
N ALA A 8 3.67 -27.05 6.76
CA ALA A 8 2.90 -25.82 6.74
C ALA A 8 2.39 -25.57 5.32
N ALA A 9 1.11 -25.26 5.17
CA ALA A 9 0.53 -24.90 3.89
C ALA A 9 1.28 -23.68 3.33
N VAL A 10 1.84 -23.85 2.13
CA VAL A 10 2.56 -22.80 1.43
C VAL A 10 1.54 -21.78 0.92
N SER A 11 1.59 -20.56 1.43
CA SER A 11 0.72 -19.48 0.95
C SER A 11 1.22 -18.97 -0.41
N LYS A 12 0.32 -18.91 -1.39
CA LYS A 12 0.60 -18.39 -2.72
C LYS A 12 0.10 -16.94 -2.86
N LYS A 13 0.78 -16.12 -3.64
CA LYS A 13 0.40 -14.75 -4.01
C LYS A 13 0.43 -14.61 -5.55
N ILE A 14 -0.49 -13.81 -6.11
CA ILE A 14 -0.45 -13.44 -7.52
C ILE A 14 0.52 -12.27 -7.71
N VAL A 15 1.40 -12.41 -8.69
CA VAL A 15 2.35 -11.36 -9.09
C VAL A 15 2.25 -11.12 -10.59
N TRP A 16 2.16 -9.84 -10.94
CA TRP A 16 2.25 -9.28 -12.26
C TRP A 16 3.67 -8.77 -12.48
N SER A 17 4.23 -9.14 -13.63
CA SER A 17 5.57 -8.72 -14.05
C SER A 17 5.53 -8.25 -15.49
N TRP A 18 6.57 -7.52 -15.88
CA TRP A 18 6.79 -7.04 -17.24
C TRP A 18 8.23 -7.32 -17.67
N GLN A 19 8.43 -7.50 -18.97
CA GLN A 19 9.75 -7.83 -19.51
C GLN A 19 10.63 -6.58 -19.63
N SER A 20 11.73 -6.55 -18.87
CA SER A 20 12.59 -5.36 -18.66
C SER A 20 13.73 -5.21 -19.65
N ASN A 21 13.96 -6.19 -20.53
CA ASN A 21 14.99 -6.13 -21.57
C ASN A 21 14.87 -4.85 -22.43
N SER A 22 15.98 -4.28 -22.91
CA SER A 22 15.94 -3.10 -23.79
C SER A 22 15.11 -3.34 -25.06
N ASP A 23 15.25 -4.53 -25.64
CA ASP A 23 14.37 -5.07 -26.67
C ASP A 23 13.72 -6.36 -26.13
N PRO A 24 12.44 -6.33 -25.74
CA PRO A 24 11.75 -7.49 -25.17
C PRO A 24 11.43 -8.57 -26.22
N TRP A 25 11.57 -8.28 -27.52
CA TRP A 25 11.21 -9.21 -28.59
C TRP A 25 12.43 -9.93 -29.18
N ASN A 26 13.62 -9.68 -28.65
CA ASN A 26 14.84 -10.33 -29.10
C ASN A 26 14.99 -11.72 -28.45
N GLU A 27 14.76 -12.77 -29.22
CA GLU A 27 14.84 -14.17 -28.78
C GLU A 27 16.26 -14.62 -28.40
N ASP A 28 17.31 -13.92 -28.86
CA ASP A 28 18.70 -14.25 -28.54
C ASP A 28 19.10 -13.80 -27.12
N VAL A 29 18.29 -12.94 -26.48
CA VAL A 29 18.56 -12.40 -25.16
C VAL A 29 17.68 -13.11 -24.14
N LYS A 30 18.29 -13.53 -23.02
CA LYS A 30 17.56 -14.12 -21.90
C LYS A 30 16.52 -13.12 -21.38
N GLU A 31 15.28 -13.58 -21.24
CA GLU A 31 14.20 -12.78 -20.68
C GLU A 31 14.51 -12.34 -19.25
N GLU A 32 14.33 -11.04 -19.01
CA GLU A 32 14.41 -10.44 -17.68
C GLU A 32 13.03 -9.90 -17.31
N TRP A 33 12.50 -10.39 -16.21
CA TRP A 33 11.17 -10.03 -15.73
C TRP A 33 11.28 -9.17 -14.49
N GLN A 34 10.70 -7.98 -14.54
CA GLN A 34 10.59 -7.07 -13.41
C GLN A 34 9.15 -6.98 -12.92
N ARG A 35 8.97 -6.92 -11.61
CA ARG A 35 7.65 -6.88 -10.99
C ARG A 35 7.10 -5.48 -10.94
N TYR A 36 5.77 -5.38 -10.94
CA TYR A 36 5.12 -4.15 -10.53
C TYR A 36 5.24 -3.95 -9.01
N PRO A 37 5.30 -2.70 -8.53
CA PRO A 37 5.23 -2.39 -7.10
C PRO A 37 3.98 -3.00 -6.46
N ASP A 38 4.03 -3.37 -5.18
CA ASP A 38 2.96 -4.15 -4.53
C ASP A 38 1.55 -3.56 -4.69
N LEU A 39 1.39 -2.26 -4.47
CA LEU A 39 0.07 -1.61 -4.61
C LEU A 39 -0.38 -1.52 -6.07
N THR A 40 0.57 -1.32 -6.98
CA THR A 40 0.28 -1.34 -8.43
C THR A 40 -0.11 -2.74 -8.87
N ASN A 41 0.57 -3.77 -8.37
CA ASN A 41 0.29 -5.17 -8.63
C ASN A 41 -1.12 -5.57 -8.15
N GLU A 42 -1.50 -5.16 -6.94
CA GLU A 42 -2.84 -5.39 -6.40
C GLU A 42 -3.91 -4.62 -7.18
N PHE A 43 -3.61 -3.40 -7.62
CA PHE A 43 -4.49 -2.62 -8.48
C PHE A 43 -4.71 -3.32 -9.83
N ILE A 44 -3.64 -3.75 -10.51
CA ILE A 44 -3.71 -4.52 -11.76
C ILE A 44 -4.55 -5.79 -11.57
N GLU A 45 -4.30 -6.55 -10.49
CA GLU A 45 -5.05 -7.78 -10.22
C GLU A 45 -6.53 -7.52 -9.93
N LYS A 46 -6.88 -6.47 -9.16
CA LYS A 46 -8.28 -6.07 -8.91
C LYS A 46 -8.98 -5.74 -10.24
N THR A 47 -8.34 -4.96 -11.10
CA THR A 47 -8.88 -4.59 -12.42
C THR A 47 -9.06 -5.80 -13.33
N TYR A 48 -8.07 -6.71 -13.35
CA TYR A 48 -8.17 -7.95 -14.11
C TYR A 48 -9.31 -8.87 -13.62
N GLN A 49 -9.46 -9.03 -12.30
CA GLN A 49 -10.54 -9.82 -11.70
C GLN A 49 -11.93 -9.25 -11.99
N ASN A 50 -12.04 -7.93 -12.19
CA ASN A 50 -13.27 -7.26 -12.62
C ASN A 50 -13.59 -7.45 -14.11
N GLN A 51 -12.80 -8.24 -14.85
CA GLN A 51 -12.98 -8.51 -16.28
C GLN A 51 -12.86 -7.25 -17.16
N GLU A 52 -12.14 -6.23 -16.69
CA GLU A 52 -11.80 -5.09 -17.52
C GLU A 52 -10.76 -5.51 -18.59
N ASN A 53 -10.77 -4.83 -19.74
CA ASN A 53 -9.88 -5.18 -20.86
C ASN A 53 -8.50 -4.53 -20.73
N GLU A 54 -8.43 -3.41 -20.03
CA GLU A 54 -7.21 -2.63 -19.86
C GLU A 54 -7.15 -2.02 -18.46
N VAL A 55 -5.94 -1.69 -18.00
CA VAL A 55 -5.74 -0.88 -16.80
C VAL A 55 -4.82 0.30 -17.11
N ASN A 56 -5.28 1.48 -16.69
CA ASN A 56 -4.60 2.74 -16.91
C ASN A 56 -3.65 3.04 -15.77
N LEU A 57 -2.34 2.94 -16.04
CA LEU A 57 -1.27 3.24 -15.09
C LEU A 57 -0.68 4.63 -15.43
N ARG A 58 0.32 5.08 -14.67
CA ARG A 58 0.85 6.45 -14.83
C ARG A 58 1.37 6.71 -16.25
N ASP A 59 2.38 5.94 -16.64
CA ASP A 59 3.15 6.15 -17.88
C ASP A 59 2.81 5.13 -18.97
N TYR A 60 1.94 4.17 -18.66
CA TYR A 60 1.61 3.04 -19.51
C TYR A 60 0.16 2.61 -19.32
N VAL A 61 -0.36 1.91 -20.32
CA VAL A 61 -1.64 1.20 -20.28
C VAL A 61 -1.33 -0.28 -20.45
N ILE A 62 -1.89 -1.12 -19.59
CA ILE A 62 -1.82 -2.57 -19.76
C ILE A 62 -3.07 -3.01 -20.52
N ASP A 63 -2.88 -3.69 -21.64
CA ASP A 63 -3.93 -4.42 -22.36
C ASP A 63 -3.90 -5.89 -21.93
N PHE A 64 -4.94 -6.34 -21.23
CA PHE A 64 -5.04 -7.70 -20.74
C PHE A 64 -5.38 -8.72 -21.83
N ARG A 65 -5.92 -8.30 -22.97
CA ARG A 65 -6.23 -9.20 -24.09
C ARG A 65 -4.96 -9.60 -24.82
N SER A 66 -4.10 -8.63 -25.06
CA SER A 66 -2.82 -8.82 -25.72
C SER A 66 -1.69 -9.17 -24.75
N MET A 67 -1.92 -9.08 -23.43
CA MET A 67 -0.91 -9.30 -22.40
C MET A 67 0.35 -8.46 -22.63
N VAL A 68 0.15 -7.17 -22.92
CA VAL A 68 1.22 -6.19 -23.11
C VAL A 68 0.98 -4.92 -22.31
N GLN A 69 2.05 -4.29 -21.83
CA GLN A 69 2.03 -2.89 -21.43
C GLN A 69 2.46 -2.02 -22.62
N ILE A 70 1.78 -0.90 -22.81
CA ILE A 70 1.98 0.04 -23.92
C ILE A 70 2.30 1.40 -23.31
N SER A 71 3.42 2.00 -23.70
CA SER A 71 3.77 3.34 -23.24
C SER A 71 2.76 4.38 -23.74
N ARG A 72 2.36 5.29 -22.85
CA ARG A 72 1.42 6.38 -23.18
C ARG A 72 2.02 7.46 -24.08
N THR A 73 3.34 7.60 -24.04
CA THR A 73 4.05 8.60 -24.85
C THR A 73 4.49 8.05 -26.20
N ASP A 74 4.56 6.72 -26.34
CA ASP A 74 5.06 6.05 -27.54
C ASP A 74 4.40 4.67 -27.68
N SER A 75 3.40 4.58 -28.56
CA SER A 75 2.64 3.33 -28.79
C SER A 75 3.48 2.19 -29.37
N TYR A 76 4.68 2.48 -29.89
CA TYR A 76 5.61 1.46 -30.37
C TYR A 76 6.46 0.85 -29.24
N LYS A 77 6.55 1.52 -28.09
CA LYS A 77 7.18 0.98 -26.88
C LYS A 77 6.20 0.10 -26.14
N GLN A 78 6.16 -1.15 -26.56
CA GLN A 78 5.36 -2.20 -25.93
C GLN A 78 6.27 -3.22 -25.26
N ARG A 79 5.80 -3.80 -24.16
CA ARG A 79 6.51 -4.85 -23.43
C ARG A 79 5.53 -5.93 -23.02
N PRO A 80 5.85 -7.22 -23.20
CA PRO A 80 5.07 -8.30 -22.64
C PRO A 80 4.89 -8.17 -21.14
N ILE A 81 3.73 -8.63 -20.66
CA ILE A 81 3.45 -8.80 -19.24
C ILE A 81 3.04 -10.24 -18.95
N GLN A 82 3.22 -10.66 -17.70
CA GLN A 82 2.81 -11.98 -17.25
C GLN A 82 2.19 -11.93 -15.87
N ARG A 83 1.32 -12.91 -15.60
CA ARG A 83 0.63 -13.13 -14.32
C ARG A 83 1.02 -14.49 -13.79
N GLU A 84 1.63 -14.54 -12.62
CA GLU A 84 2.17 -15.77 -12.03
C GLU A 84 1.66 -15.99 -10.60
N GLU A 85 1.47 -17.24 -10.21
CA GLU A 85 1.32 -17.62 -8.80
C GLU A 85 2.70 -17.89 -8.20
N VAL A 86 3.10 -17.08 -7.22
CA VAL A 86 4.38 -17.22 -6.54
C VAL A 86 4.20 -17.65 -5.08
N ASP A 87 5.14 -18.46 -4.60
CA ASP A 87 5.24 -18.84 -3.19
C ASP A 87 5.73 -17.64 -2.35
N ILE A 88 4.96 -17.26 -1.33
CA ILE A 88 5.29 -16.11 -0.45
C ILE A 88 6.62 -16.33 0.29
N SER A 89 6.99 -17.58 0.62
CA SER A 89 8.23 -17.87 1.35
C SER A 89 9.49 -17.45 0.60
N ARG A 90 9.41 -17.34 -0.74
CA ARG A 90 10.52 -16.88 -1.59
C ARG A 90 10.65 -15.35 -1.64
N HIS A 91 9.79 -14.62 -0.94
CA HIS A 91 9.63 -13.17 -1.09
C HIS A 91 9.64 -12.45 0.25
N LEU A 92 10.74 -12.64 0.98
CA LEU A 92 11.03 -11.83 2.16
C LEU A 92 11.70 -10.54 1.73
N ARG A 93 11.23 -9.42 2.29
CA ARG A 93 11.82 -8.10 2.06
C ARG A 93 13.02 -7.88 2.96
N GLU A 94 14.20 -8.19 2.46
CA GLU A 94 15.45 -8.12 3.23
C GLU A 94 15.69 -6.72 3.81
N GLU A 95 15.29 -5.65 3.11
CA GLU A 95 15.45 -4.27 3.58
C GLU A 95 14.64 -3.97 4.84
N ARG A 96 13.52 -4.68 5.08
CA ARG A 96 12.77 -4.58 6.35
C ARG A 96 13.52 -5.16 7.53
N PHE A 97 14.42 -6.11 7.26
CA PHE A 97 15.24 -6.79 8.26
C PHE A 97 16.66 -6.22 8.33
N SER A 98 17.00 -5.25 7.46
CA SER A 98 18.28 -4.56 7.51
C SER A 98 18.41 -3.76 8.81
N PHE A 99 19.53 -3.98 9.51
CA PHE A 99 19.88 -3.26 10.72
C PHE A 99 20.00 -1.78 10.39
N ALA A 100 19.30 -0.93 11.14
CA ALA A 100 19.54 0.52 11.06
C ALA A 100 21.03 0.79 11.28
N GLU A 101 21.64 1.66 10.45
CA GLU A 101 23.05 2.09 10.60
C GLU A 101 23.37 2.53 12.03
N TYR A 102 22.36 3.07 12.72
CA TYR A 102 22.37 3.30 14.14
C TYR A 102 21.24 2.50 14.79
N PRO A 103 21.52 1.34 15.42
CA PRO A 103 20.52 0.69 16.24
C PRO A 103 20.09 1.69 17.30
N ARG A 104 18.83 2.16 17.23
CA ARG A 104 18.24 2.88 18.36
C ARG A 104 18.42 1.97 19.58
N PRO A 105 18.87 2.50 20.72
CA PRO A 105 18.96 1.71 21.94
C PRO A 105 17.66 0.95 22.09
N ALA A 106 17.74 -0.38 22.20
CA ALA A 106 16.57 -1.21 22.35
C ALA A 106 15.72 -0.59 23.47
N ALA A 107 14.49 -0.18 23.14
CA ALA A 107 13.58 0.30 24.17
C ALA A 107 13.55 -0.78 25.25
N LYS A 108 13.77 -0.39 26.51
CA LYS A 108 13.92 -1.34 27.63
C LYS A 108 12.74 -2.32 27.73
N TYR A 109 11.60 -1.98 27.14
CA TYR A 109 10.42 -2.84 27.02
C TYR A 109 9.68 -2.61 25.70
N PHE A 110 9.20 -3.69 25.08
CA PHE A 110 8.26 -3.65 23.96
C PHE A 110 6.96 -2.96 24.44
N GLY A 111 6.66 -1.77 23.92
CA GLY A 111 5.43 -1.02 24.26
C GLY A 111 5.55 0.16 25.23
N GLN A 112 6.72 0.42 25.83
CA GLN A 112 6.91 1.61 26.69
C GLN A 112 6.95 2.95 25.94
N GLY A 113 7.00 2.92 24.60
CA GLY A 113 6.97 4.11 23.74
C GLY A 113 5.57 4.56 23.32
N ARG A 114 4.49 3.88 23.72
CA ARG A 114 3.12 4.17 23.23
C ARG A 114 2.60 5.56 23.61
N GLY A 115 3.26 6.30 24.52
CA GLY A 115 2.82 7.63 24.96
C GLY A 115 3.66 8.83 24.50
N ASN A 116 4.86 8.62 23.93
CA ASN A 116 5.84 9.71 23.71
C ASN A 116 6.36 9.79 22.26
N ASN A 117 5.55 9.44 21.26
CA ASN A 117 5.91 9.84 19.91
C ASN A 117 5.65 11.34 19.77
N LYS A 118 6.73 12.13 19.80
CA LYS A 118 6.68 13.59 19.65
C LYS A 118 5.88 14.01 18.42
N PHE A 119 5.99 13.28 17.31
CA PHE A 119 5.25 13.55 16.08
C PHE A 119 3.74 13.45 16.32
N ILE A 120 3.27 12.28 16.79
CA ILE A 120 1.84 12.04 17.06
C ILE A 120 1.30 13.01 18.12
N ASN A 121 2.04 13.22 19.21
CA ASN A 121 1.60 14.13 20.28
C ASN A 121 1.50 15.59 19.80
N THR A 122 2.46 16.03 18.98
CA THR A 122 2.42 17.38 18.40
C THR A 122 1.27 17.50 17.42
N TRP A 123 1.02 16.49 16.59
CA TRP A 123 -0.10 16.49 15.65
C TRP A 123 -1.44 16.54 16.37
N LEU A 124 -1.64 15.66 17.36
CA LEU A 124 -2.84 15.64 18.20
C LEU A 124 -3.06 16.96 18.95
N SER A 125 -2.00 17.68 19.28
CA SER A 125 -2.08 19.01 19.93
C SER A 125 -2.44 20.11 18.93
N LYS A 126 -1.98 20.00 17.68
CA LYS A 126 -2.29 20.94 16.59
C LYS A 126 -3.73 20.77 16.09
N TYR A 127 -4.28 19.55 16.15
CA TYR A 127 -5.60 19.20 15.64
C TYR A 127 -6.50 18.56 16.72
N PRO A 128 -6.89 19.31 17.76
CA PRO A 128 -7.59 18.74 18.92
C PRO A 128 -8.95 18.12 18.58
N GLY A 129 -9.67 18.64 17.59
CA GLY A 129 -10.98 18.12 17.17
C GLY A 129 -10.94 16.89 16.26
N VAL A 130 -9.75 16.47 15.81
CA VAL A 130 -9.61 15.33 14.90
C VAL A 130 -9.73 13.99 15.65
N LYS A 131 -9.45 13.97 16.96
CA LYS A 131 -9.57 12.76 17.79
C LYS A 131 -10.99 12.21 17.88
N ASP A 132 -11.99 13.07 17.73
CA ASP A 132 -13.38 12.74 17.95
C ASP A 132 -14.14 12.44 16.65
N ASP A 133 -13.48 12.61 15.48
CA ASP A 133 -14.07 12.38 14.17
C ASP A 133 -13.13 11.53 13.29
N GLU A 134 -13.29 10.20 13.38
CA GLU A 134 -12.48 9.27 12.59
C GLU A 134 -12.66 9.47 11.08
N ARG A 135 -13.80 10.00 10.63
CA ARG A 135 -14.07 10.28 9.21
C ARG A 135 -13.23 11.46 8.73
N LEU A 136 -12.98 12.44 9.60
CA LEU A 136 -12.10 13.57 9.30
C LEU A 136 -10.65 13.10 9.23
N VAL A 137 -10.22 12.22 10.15
CA VAL A 137 -8.88 11.61 10.13
C VAL A 137 -8.62 10.93 8.78
N VAL A 138 -9.53 10.07 8.33
CA VAL A 138 -9.34 9.32 7.07
C VAL A 138 -9.24 10.26 5.87
N LYS A 139 -10.09 11.30 5.78
CA LYS A 139 -10.00 12.32 4.71
C LYS A 139 -8.67 13.07 4.72
N GLN A 140 -8.22 13.47 5.90
CA GLN A 140 -6.95 14.19 6.04
C GLN A 140 -5.77 13.30 5.68
N ALA A 141 -5.77 12.05 6.14
CA ALA A 141 -4.75 11.06 5.80
C ALA A 141 -4.70 10.79 4.29
N ALA A 142 -5.84 10.54 3.65
CA ALA A 142 -5.94 10.34 2.20
C ALA A 142 -5.36 11.53 1.43
N LYS A 143 -5.77 12.76 1.80
CA LYS A 143 -5.25 13.98 1.18
C LYS A 143 -3.76 14.20 1.42
N GLY A 144 -3.29 13.93 2.63
CA GLY A 144 -1.90 14.04 3.02
C GLY A 144 -0.98 13.08 2.27
N ILE A 145 -1.44 11.84 2.10
CA ILE A 145 -0.78 10.81 1.28
C ILE A 145 -0.62 11.30 -0.17
N GLU A 146 -1.67 11.86 -0.78
CA GLU A 146 -1.58 12.43 -2.14
C GLU A 146 -0.53 13.53 -2.25
N VAL A 147 -0.58 14.51 -1.33
CA VAL A 147 0.34 15.66 -1.33
C VAL A 147 1.79 15.19 -1.22
N GLU A 148 2.07 14.28 -0.30
CA GLU A 148 3.41 13.75 -0.12
C GLU A 148 3.85 12.88 -1.30
N GLY A 149 2.95 12.09 -1.84
CA GLY A 149 3.16 11.30 -3.05
C GLY A 149 3.55 12.16 -4.24
N GLU A 150 2.80 13.22 -4.51
CA GLU A 150 3.12 14.19 -5.56
C GLU A 150 4.50 14.81 -5.35
N SER A 151 4.82 15.22 -4.12
CA SER A 151 6.13 15.80 -3.78
C SER A 151 7.30 14.84 -3.95
N CYS A 152 7.05 13.52 -3.81
CA CYS A 152 8.04 12.47 -3.97
C CYS A 152 8.12 11.92 -5.40
N GLY A 153 7.28 12.41 -6.32
CA GLY A 153 7.17 11.86 -7.66
C GLY A 153 6.45 10.51 -7.72
N GLU A 154 5.69 10.14 -6.68
CA GLU A 154 4.96 8.87 -6.51
C GLU A 154 3.44 9.08 -6.51
N GLY A 155 2.97 10.15 -7.18
CA GLY A 155 1.56 10.56 -7.15
C GLY A 155 0.56 9.49 -7.61
N PHE A 156 0.96 8.56 -8.48
CA PHE A 156 0.10 7.46 -8.91
C PHE A 156 -0.13 6.44 -7.78
N GLU A 157 0.94 5.98 -7.11
CA GLU A 157 0.83 5.06 -5.98
C GLU A 157 0.09 5.72 -4.81
N ALA A 158 0.36 7.00 -4.56
CA ALA A 158 -0.34 7.79 -3.55
C ALA A 158 -1.83 7.91 -3.82
N LYS A 159 -2.22 8.10 -5.08
CA LYS A 159 -3.62 8.10 -5.48
C LYS A 159 -4.30 6.74 -5.21
N ILE A 160 -3.63 5.63 -5.52
CA ILE A 160 -4.17 4.28 -5.21
C ILE A 160 -4.45 4.15 -3.70
N MET A 161 -3.50 4.55 -2.85
CA MET A 161 -3.68 4.50 -1.39
C MET A 161 -4.81 5.42 -0.90
N SER A 162 -4.86 6.66 -1.42
CA SER A 162 -5.91 7.63 -1.11
C SER A 162 -7.29 7.10 -1.48
N ASP A 163 -7.44 6.59 -2.71
CA ASP A 163 -8.67 6.01 -3.21
C ASP A 163 -9.12 4.81 -2.36
N GLN A 164 -8.19 3.96 -1.91
CA GLN A 164 -8.49 2.82 -1.02
C GLN A 164 -9.04 3.26 0.34
N LEU A 165 -8.47 4.32 0.95
CA LEU A 165 -9.00 4.88 2.20
C LEU A 165 -10.39 5.50 2.00
N MET A 166 -10.57 6.23 0.91
CA MET A 166 -11.84 6.89 0.59
C MET A 166 -12.93 5.87 0.24
N GLU A 167 -12.60 4.74 -0.38
CA GLU A 167 -13.52 3.62 -0.63
C GLU A 167 -14.09 3.07 0.70
N VAL A 168 -13.23 2.84 1.70
CA VAL A 168 -13.65 2.40 3.05
C VAL A 168 -14.58 3.44 3.68
N GLN A 169 -14.25 4.73 3.56
CA GLN A 169 -15.08 5.81 4.10
C GLN A 169 -16.43 5.94 3.42
N ASN A 170 -16.50 5.85 2.09
CA ASN A 170 -17.75 5.91 1.34
C ASN A 170 -18.67 4.73 1.71
N ASN A 171 -18.10 3.52 1.79
CA ASN A 171 -18.82 2.33 2.23
C ASN A 171 -19.38 2.46 3.65
N PHE A 172 -18.63 3.10 4.56
CA PHE A 172 -19.10 3.39 5.91
C PHE A 172 -20.25 4.40 5.90
N ASP A 173 -20.11 5.51 5.15
CA ASP A 173 -21.11 6.56 5.06
C ASP A 173 -22.45 6.01 4.54
N ASP A 174 -22.41 5.11 3.55
CA ASP A 174 -23.62 4.49 2.99
C ASP A 174 -24.27 3.50 3.98
N LYS A 175 -23.48 2.68 4.67
CA LYS A 175 -23.98 1.79 5.73
C LYS A 175 -24.59 2.56 6.90
N ILE A 176 -23.99 3.68 7.30
CA ILE A 176 -24.52 4.51 8.40
C ILE A 176 -25.84 5.19 8.01
N LYS A 177 -25.98 5.66 6.76
CA LYS A 177 -27.24 6.24 6.26
C LYS A 177 -28.38 5.21 6.25
N ALA A 178 -28.06 3.95 6.00
CA ALA A 178 -29.03 2.85 5.94
C ALA A 178 -29.36 2.23 7.31
N ALA A 179 -28.72 2.67 8.41
CA ALA A 179 -28.91 2.07 9.72
C ALA A 179 -30.11 2.69 10.47
N ASP A 180 -31.08 1.84 10.83
CA ASP A 180 -32.33 2.27 11.48
C ASP A 180 -32.24 2.36 13.02
N ASN A 181 -31.22 1.76 13.65
CA ASN A 181 -31.09 1.71 15.10
C ASN A 181 -29.63 1.90 15.60
N ASP A 182 -29.48 2.24 16.87
CA ASP A 182 -28.18 2.55 17.49
C ASP A 182 -27.22 1.36 17.63
N LYS A 183 -27.76 0.14 17.75
CA LYS A 183 -26.95 -1.08 17.87
C LYS A 183 -26.21 -1.37 16.56
N ASP A 184 -26.88 -1.18 15.43
CA ASP A 184 -26.29 -1.34 14.09
C ASP A 184 -25.20 -0.29 13.86
N ARG A 185 -25.45 0.97 14.25
CA ARG A 185 -24.46 2.06 14.12
C ARG A 185 -23.16 1.76 14.88
N THR A 186 -23.26 1.17 16.06
CA THR A 186 -22.08 0.78 16.86
C THR A 186 -21.27 -0.33 16.18
N SER A 187 -21.94 -1.35 15.65
CA SER A 187 -21.27 -2.43 14.91
C SER A 187 -20.62 -1.93 13.62
N ILE A 188 -21.29 -1.02 12.89
CA ILE A 188 -20.77 -0.40 11.67
C ILE A 188 -19.51 0.42 11.97
N LYS A 189 -19.50 1.21 13.07
CA LYS A 189 -18.30 1.93 13.52
C LYS A 189 -17.13 1.01 13.81
N HIS A 190 -17.35 -0.10 14.54
CA HIS A 190 -16.27 -1.05 14.81
C HIS A 190 -15.68 -1.62 13.51
N ARG A 191 -16.54 -2.01 12.56
CA ARG A 191 -16.10 -2.54 11.26
C ARG A 191 -15.31 -1.50 10.46
N PHE A 192 -15.72 -0.23 10.51
CA PHE A 192 -15.01 0.86 9.85
C PHE A 192 -13.57 1.00 10.36
N ILE A 193 -13.37 1.00 11.68
CA ILE A 193 -12.03 1.05 12.28
C ILE A 193 -11.20 -0.17 11.90
N GLU A 194 -11.81 -1.36 11.83
CA GLU A 194 -11.14 -2.58 11.40
C GLU A 194 -10.70 -2.51 9.92
N GLU A 195 -11.56 -2.01 9.03
CA GLU A 195 -11.27 -1.83 7.60
C GLU A 195 -10.15 -0.80 7.39
N ILE A 196 -10.18 0.35 8.08
CA ILE A 196 -9.07 1.33 8.07
C ILE A 196 -7.77 0.68 8.54
N SER A 197 -7.82 -0.06 9.66
CA SER A 197 -6.64 -0.70 10.23
C SER A 197 -6.01 -1.70 9.26
N LYS A 198 -6.83 -2.42 8.49
CA LYS A 198 -6.37 -3.33 7.42
C LYS A 198 -5.67 -2.55 6.29
N CYS A 199 -6.26 -1.44 5.83
CA CYS A 199 -5.61 -0.58 4.83
C CYS A 199 -4.27 -0.02 5.34
N CYS A 200 -4.23 0.52 6.56
CA CYS A 200 -2.98 1.03 7.14
C CYS A 200 -1.92 -0.06 7.29
N LEU A 201 -2.32 -1.26 7.72
CA LEU A 201 -1.41 -2.40 7.81
C LEU A 201 -0.89 -2.79 6.42
N GLN A 202 -1.74 -2.82 5.41
CA GLN A 202 -1.36 -3.08 4.03
C GLN A 202 -0.36 -2.03 3.53
N PHE A 203 -0.60 -0.74 3.73
CA PHE A 203 0.33 0.31 3.31
C PHE A 203 1.69 0.21 4.02
N TYR A 204 1.65 -0.06 5.33
CA TYR A 204 2.84 -0.27 6.13
C TYR A 204 3.58 -1.56 5.78
N THR A 205 2.89 -2.55 5.22
CA THR A 205 3.47 -3.83 4.79
C THR A 205 3.83 -3.88 3.31
N ALA A 206 3.32 -2.98 2.47
CA ALA A 206 3.65 -2.83 1.06
C ALA A 206 5.06 -2.25 0.85
N GLU A 207 5.67 -2.49 -0.31
CA GLU A 207 6.89 -1.79 -0.71
C GLU A 207 6.48 -0.48 -1.37
N SER A 208 6.13 0.49 -0.54
CA SER A 208 5.53 1.73 -0.99
C SER A 208 6.34 2.97 -0.62
N PHE A 209 6.10 4.06 -1.35
CA PHE A 209 6.69 5.35 -0.99
C PHE A 209 6.32 5.76 0.44
N LEU A 210 5.06 5.51 0.87
CA LEU A 210 4.57 5.89 2.18
C LEU A 210 5.32 5.17 3.30
N TYR A 211 5.60 3.87 3.14
CA TYR A 211 6.43 3.13 4.09
C TYR A 211 7.84 3.72 4.20
N LYS A 212 8.48 4.01 3.06
CA LYS A 212 9.83 4.59 3.01
C LYS A 212 9.84 5.97 3.68
N LEU A 213 8.84 6.81 3.38
CA LEU A 213 8.67 8.14 3.92
C LEU A 213 8.40 8.12 5.44
N MET A 214 7.41 7.34 5.91
CA MET A 214 7.09 7.25 7.34
C MET A 214 8.29 6.77 8.15
N ASN A 215 9.03 5.76 7.66
CA ASN A 215 10.24 5.31 8.36
C ASN A 215 11.29 6.40 8.43
N LYS A 216 11.54 7.14 7.34
CA LYS A 216 12.49 8.26 7.35
C LYS A 216 12.04 9.36 8.32
N THR A 217 10.79 9.78 8.25
CA THR A 217 10.22 10.85 9.09
C THR A 217 10.28 10.50 10.56
N LEU A 218 9.80 9.31 10.94
CA LEU A 218 9.77 8.88 12.34
C LEU A 218 11.17 8.57 12.89
N ARG A 219 12.09 8.08 12.06
CA ARG A 219 13.48 7.83 12.46
C ARG A 219 14.28 9.11 12.65
N ASN A 220 14.03 10.12 11.83
CA ASN A 220 14.77 11.39 11.85
C ASN A 220 14.08 12.49 12.66
N GLU A 221 12.91 12.19 13.25
CA GLU A 221 12.06 13.19 13.92
C GLU A 221 11.74 14.40 13.03
N ASP A 222 11.55 14.15 11.73
CA ASP A 222 11.26 15.20 10.76
C ASP A 222 9.85 15.75 10.97
N MET A 223 9.77 16.90 11.63
CA MET A 223 8.50 17.57 11.91
C MET A 223 7.94 18.36 10.73
N SER A 224 8.67 18.49 9.60
CA SER A 224 8.19 19.21 8.42
C SER A 224 6.98 18.54 7.76
N LYS A 225 6.77 17.25 8.05
CA LYS A 225 5.70 16.41 7.51
C LYS A 225 4.47 16.32 8.41
N ILE A 226 4.43 17.09 9.50
CA ILE A 226 3.35 16.99 10.50
C ILE A 226 1.98 17.37 9.92
N ASP A 227 1.95 18.26 8.93
CA ASP A 227 0.70 18.74 8.34
C ASP A 227 0.15 17.83 7.23
N THR A 228 0.92 16.82 6.86
CA THR A 228 0.61 15.93 5.74
C THR A 228 0.61 14.44 6.12
N LEU A 229 1.49 13.99 7.02
CA LEU A 229 1.55 12.59 7.50
C LEU A 229 0.95 12.40 8.89
N GLY A 230 0.41 13.47 9.47
CA GLY A 230 -0.14 13.50 10.81
C GLY A 230 -1.41 12.69 11.00
#